data_AF-A0A813BGV1-F1
#
_entry.id   AF-A0A813BGV1-F1
#
_cell.length_a   1.000
_cell.length_b   1.000
_cell.length_c   1.000
_cell.angle_alpha   90.00
_cell.angle_beta   90.00
_cell.angle_gamma   90.00
#
_symmetry.space_group_name_H-M   'P 1'
#
loop_
_entity.id
_entity.type
_entity.pdbx_description
1 polymer ?
#
loop_
_entity_poly.entity_id
_entity_poly.type
_entity_poly.pdbx_seq_one_letter_code
_entity_poly.pdbx_strand_id
1 'polypeptide(L)'
;VLLLAQAAPPPLALARARATFLARVVRAGPTPLGTLLYAHWQQSPSTAWLTQLEADYHTVAAFLPEVKGLISASSPVEGILEALDVDPRWWLRQTVAAARSFHRDLVKWRAAGSVTPQPEPVEVKEAEAEAKSHATRLKKGIWQEYLPPRAAIPAYGPPLPTKDERAVGRDEEDEEVFLSELRPTYSPSTAIRQWLEAYVGGASKE
;
A
#
# COMPACT_ATOMS: atom_id res chain seq x y z
N VAL A 1 -3.95 -0.02 3.80
CA VAL A 1 -4.21 0.98 2.74
C VAL A 1 -4.26 0.35 1.34
N LEU A 2 -3.20 -0.28 0.84
CA LEU A 2 -3.20 -0.89 -0.52
C LEU A 2 -4.31 -1.92 -0.76
N LEU A 3 -4.60 -2.79 0.22
CA LEU A 3 -5.72 -3.74 0.11
C LEU A 3 -7.07 -3.02 -0.01
N LEU A 4 -7.29 -1.99 0.80
CA LEU A 4 -8.54 -1.23 0.83
C LEU A 4 -8.74 -0.47 -0.48
N ALA A 5 -7.66 0.08 -1.04
CA ALA A 5 -7.67 0.78 -2.32
C ALA A 5 -7.63 -0.15 -3.54
N GLN A 6 -7.49 -1.47 -3.35
CA GLN A 6 -7.26 -2.46 -4.41
C GLN A 6 -6.15 -2.07 -5.39
N ALA A 7 -5.16 -1.29 -4.91
CA ALA A 7 -4.14 -0.69 -5.75
C ALA A 7 -2.94 -1.64 -5.90
N ALA A 8 -2.32 -1.61 -7.07
CA ALA A 8 -0.99 -2.20 -7.27
C ALA A 8 0.05 -1.46 -6.41
N PRO A 9 1.13 -2.13 -5.97
CA PRO A 9 2.21 -1.44 -5.27
C PRO A 9 2.89 -0.46 -6.24
N PRO A 10 3.43 0.68 -5.76
CA PRO A 10 3.94 1.73 -6.62
C PRO A 10 4.94 1.27 -7.71
N PRO A 11 5.90 0.34 -7.44
CA PRO A 11 6.80 -0.16 -8.47
C PRO A 11 6.09 -0.89 -9.61
N LEU A 12 5.09 -1.73 -9.31
CA LEU A 12 4.30 -2.43 -10.34
C LEU A 12 3.38 -1.47 -11.11
N ALA A 13 2.87 -0.43 -10.45
CA ALA A 13 2.07 0.59 -11.12
C ALA A 13 2.91 1.35 -12.16
N LEU A 14 4.15 1.73 -11.82
CA LEU A 14 5.08 2.36 -12.75
C LEU A 14 5.48 1.41 -13.90
N ALA A 15 5.81 0.15 -13.58
CA ALA A 15 6.12 -0.86 -14.59
C ALA A 15 4.97 -1.02 -15.60
N ARG A 16 3.73 -1.07 -15.11
CA ARG A 16 2.53 -1.14 -15.96
C ARG A 16 2.36 0.11 -16.83
N ALA A 17 2.59 1.31 -16.29
CA ALA A 17 2.50 2.56 -17.05
C ALA A 17 3.52 2.58 -18.20
N ARG A 18 4.77 2.20 -17.94
CA ARG A 18 5.82 2.08 -18.96
C ARG A 18 5.52 1.01 -19.99
N ALA A 19 5.06 -0.17 -19.56
CA ALA A 19 4.65 -1.23 -20.47
C ALA A 19 3.46 -0.79 -21.37
N THR A 20 2.53 0.00 -20.83
CA THR A 20 1.43 0.58 -21.61
C THR A 20 1.94 1.58 -22.64
N PHE A 21 2.89 2.43 -22.26
CA PHE A 21 3.55 3.36 -23.18
C PHE A 21 4.25 2.61 -24.31
N LEU A 22 5.10 1.62 -23.99
CA LEU A 22 5.81 0.82 -25.01
C LEU A 22 4.86 0.10 -25.94
N ALA A 23 3.82 -0.55 -25.41
CA ALA A 23 2.81 -1.21 -26.23
C ALA A 23 2.09 -0.25 -27.19
N ARG A 24 1.94 1.03 -26.81
CA ARG A 24 1.38 2.07 -27.69
C ARG A 24 2.40 2.52 -28.74
N VAL A 25 3.65 2.76 -28.33
CA VAL A 25 4.73 3.18 -29.25
C VAL A 25 4.94 2.13 -30.35
N VAL A 26 5.02 0.86 -29.99
CA VAL A 26 5.24 -0.23 -30.96
C VAL A 26 4.05 -0.42 -31.89
N ARG A 27 2.81 -0.30 -31.40
CA ARG A 27 1.61 -0.58 -32.21
C ARG A 27 1.18 0.58 -33.11
N ALA A 28 1.34 1.81 -32.64
CA ALA A 28 0.74 2.98 -33.27
C ALA A 28 1.58 4.25 -33.09
N GLY A 29 2.77 4.14 -32.51
CA GLY A 29 3.64 5.28 -32.29
C GLY A 29 4.33 5.72 -33.58
N PRO A 30 4.81 6.98 -33.64
CA PRO A 30 5.68 7.42 -34.72
C PRO A 30 6.97 6.58 -34.73
N THR A 31 7.32 6.01 -35.88
CA THR A 31 8.57 5.22 -36.05
C THR A 31 9.81 5.94 -35.51
N PRO A 32 10.01 7.26 -35.73
CA PRO A 32 11.18 7.95 -35.21
C PRO A 32 11.30 7.90 -33.68
N LEU A 33 10.19 7.85 -32.94
CA LEU A 33 10.23 7.79 -31.48
C LEU A 33 10.82 6.46 -30.99
N GLY A 34 10.41 5.34 -31.58
CA GLY A 34 10.97 4.02 -31.27
C GLY A 34 12.48 3.98 -31.57
N THR A 35 12.87 4.46 -32.75
CA THR A 35 14.28 4.54 -33.16
C THR A 35 15.10 5.43 -32.23
N LEU A 36 14.59 6.59 -31.82
CA LEU A 36 15.28 7.50 -30.90
C LEU A 36 15.44 6.90 -29.50
N LEU A 37 14.40 6.24 -28.98
CA LEU A 37 14.48 5.55 -27.68
C LEU A 37 15.55 4.46 -27.71
N TYR A 38 15.57 3.64 -28.77
CA TYR A 38 16.55 2.58 -28.94
C TYR A 38 17.97 3.13 -29.14
N ALA A 39 18.15 4.10 -30.04
CA ALA A 39 19.45 4.72 -30.31
C ALA A 39 20.03 5.41 -29.06
N HIS A 40 19.19 6.12 -28.29
CA HIS A 40 19.63 6.74 -27.03
C HIS A 40 20.07 5.68 -26.01
N TRP A 41 19.33 4.57 -25.90
CA TRP A 41 19.71 3.47 -25.02
C TRP A 41 21.05 2.82 -25.43
N GLN A 42 21.27 2.62 -26.73
CA GLN A 42 22.56 2.10 -27.24
C GLN A 42 23.73 3.05 -26.96
N GLN A 43 23.53 4.36 -27.08
CA GLN A 43 24.58 5.36 -26.87
C GLN A 43 24.84 5.67 -25.38
N SER A 44 23.81 5.63 -24.54
CA SER A 44 23.89 6.04 -23.14
C SER A 44 22.95 5.20 -22.27
N PRO A 45 23.27 3.92 -22.00
CA PRO A 45 22.38 3.04 -21.25
C PRO A 45 22.05 3.58 -19.87
N SER A 46 23.01 4.12 -19.12
CA SER A 46 22.79 4.54 -17.73
C SER A 46 21.75 5.65 -17.55
N THR A 47 21.54 6.48 -18.57
CA THR A 47 20.60 7.62 -18.52
C THR A 47 19.37 7.42 -19.39
N ALA A 48 19.32 6.34 -20.18
CA ALA A 48 18.23 6.09 -21.09
C ALA A 48 16.95 5.68 -20.37
N TRP A 49 15.81 6.13 -20.92
CA TRP A 49 14.49 5.78 -20.40
C TRP A 49 14.25 4.27 -20.40
N LEU A 50 14.74 3.53 -21.41
CA LEU A 50 14.59 2.09 -21.53
C LEU A 50 15.27 1.29 -20.41
N THR A 51 16.27 1.86 -19.75
CA THR A 51 16.98 1.22 -18.64
C THR A 51 16.10 1.04 -17.41
N GLN A 52 15.02 1.82 -17.31
CA GLN A 52 14.00 1.61 -16.27
C GLN A 52 13.31 0.23 -16.38
N LEU A 53 13.36 -0.42 -17.56
CA LEU A 53 12.81 -1.76 -17.75
C LEU A 53 13.57 -2.85 -17.00
N GLU A 54 14.83 -2.62 -16.63
CA GLU A 54 15.59 -3.57 -15.80
C GLU A 54 14.99 -3.68 -14.40
N ALA A 55 14.70 -2.55 -13.77
CA ALA A 55 14.01 -2.52 -12.48
C ALA A 55 12.58 -3.08 -12.57
N ASP A 56 11.88 -2.82 -13.69
CA ASP A 56 10.56 -3.40 -13.94
C ASP A 56 10.63 -4.92 -14.07
N TYR A 57 11.63 -5.44 -14.77
CA TYR A 57 11.87 -6.87 -14.92
C TYR A 57 12.04 -7.53 -13.55
N HIS A 58 12.94 -7.01 -12.70
CA HIS A 58 13.14 -7.58 -11.37
C HIS A 58 11.88 -7.52 -10.51
N THR A 59 11.14 -6.41 -10.58
CA THR A 59 9.87 -6.26 -9.86
C THR A 59 8.83 -7.28 -10.33
N VAL A 60 8.65 -7.45 -11.64
CA VAL A 60 7.69 -8.40 -12.21
C VAL A 60 8.11 -9.85 -11.93
N ALA A 61 9.39 -10.16 -12.11
CA ALA A 61 9.96 -11.49 -11.91
C ALA A 61 9.92 -11.96 -10.44
N ALA A 62 9.78 -11.05 -9.48
CA ALA A 62 9.53 -11.39 -8.09
C ALA A 62 8.14 -12.00 -7.87
N PHE A 63 7.14 -11.60 -8.67
CA PHE A 63 5.76 -12.11 -8.59
C PHE A 63 5.44 -13.19 -9.64
N LEU A 64 6.17 -13.19 -10.76
CA LEU A 64 6.01 -14.14 -11.85
C LEU A 64 7.36 -14.80 -12.17
N PRO A 65 7.76 -15.86 -11.45
CA PRO A 65 9.06 -16.50 -11.64
C PRO A 65 9.24 -17.10 -13.05
N GLU A 66 8.14 -17.45 -13.73
CA GLU A 66 8.13 -17.95 -15.11
C GLU A 66 8.80 -16.98 -16.10
N VAL A 67 8.73 -15.67 -15.83
CA VAL A 67 9.35 -14.63 -16.68
C VAL A 67 10.87 -14.77 -16.71
N LYS A 68 11.49 -15.30 -15.64
CA LYS A 68 12.95 -15.52 -15.57
C LYS A 68 13.45 -16.58 -16.55
N GLY A 69 12.58 -17.50 -16.97
CA GLY A 69 12.91 -18.51 -17.98
C GLY A 69 12.75 -18.01 -19.41
N LEU A 70 12.00 -16.91 -19.61
CA LEU A 70 11.70 -16.36 -20.94
C LEU A 70 12.64 -15.22 -21.34
N ILE A 71 13.18 -14.48 -20.36
CA ILE A 71 14.09 -13.36 -20.58
C ILE A 71 15.39 -13.63 -19.81
N SER A 72 16.53 -13.46 -20.47
CA SER A 72 17.82 -13.53 -19.79
C SER A 72 17.96 -12.42 -18.76
N ALA A 73 18.33 -12.78 -17.53
CA ALA A 73 18.56 -11.82 -16.46
C ALA A 73 19.76 -10.89 -16.72
N SER A 74 20.68 -11.26 -17.62
CA SER A 74 21.83 -10.43 -17.98
C SER A 74 21.51 -9.30 -18.97
N SER A 75 20.39 -9.41 -19.68
CA SER A 75 19.98 -8.45 -20.71
C SER A 75 18.45 -8.29 -20.76
N PRO A 76 17.81 -7.89 -19.64
CA PRO A 76 16.36 -7.87 -19.55
C PRO A 76 15.72 -6.85 -20.51
N VAL A 77 16.39 -5.72 -20.76
CA VAL A 77 15.92 -4.70 -21.70
C VAL A 77 15.82 -5.28 -23.11
N GLU A 78 16.85 -5.98 -23.58
CA GLU A 78 16.88 -6.60 -24.91
C GLU A 78 15.80 -7.66 -25.05
N GLY A 79 15.68 -8.58 -24.09
CA GLY A 79 14.67 -9.63 -24.14
C GLY A 79 13.24 -9.08 -24.12
N ILE A 80 12.99 -7.97 -23.41
CA ILE A 80 11.69 -7.29 -23.47
C ILE A 80 11.45 -6.68 -24.85
N LEU A 81 12.45 -6.00 -25.43
CA LEU A 81 12.32 -5.39 -26.76
C LEU A 81 12.11 -6.42 -27.87
N GLU A 82 12.83 -7.54 -27.83
CA GLU A 82 12.65 -8.67 -28.75
C GLU A 82 11.24 -9.27 -28.62
N ALA A 83 10.76 -9.48 -27.40
CA ALA A 83 9.40 -9.97 -27.17
C ALA A 83 8.32 -9.00 -27.67
N LEU A 84 8.58 -7.69 -27.64
CA LEU A 84 7.67 -6.66 -28.14
C LEU A 84 7.60 -6.63 -29.68
N ASP A 85 8.66 -7.05 -30.37
CA ASP A 85 8.67 -7.19 -31.83
C ASP A 85 7.72 -8.32 -32.28
N VAL A 86 7.68 -9.42 -31.53
CA VAL A 86 6.78 -10.55 -31.76
C VAL A 86 5.34 -10.24 -31.32
N ASP A 87 5.16 -9.72 -30.10
CA ASP A 87 3.86 -9.32 -29.57
C ASP A 87 3.96 -8.03 -28.76
N PRO A 88 3.48 -6.90 -29.30
CA PRO A 88 3.57 -5.59 -28.64
C PRO A 88 2.84 -5.49 -27.29
N ARG A 89 1.95 -6.43 -26.97
CA ARG A 89 1.22 -6.46 -25.70
C ARG A 89 1.81 -7.44 -24.69
N TRP A 90 2.81 -8.22 -25.08
CA TRP A 90 3.36 -9.28 -24.25
C TRP A 90 3.81 -8.76 -22.89
N TRP A 91 4.67 -7.74 -22.86
CA TRP A 91 5.19 -7.19 -21.60
C TRP A 91 4.09 -6.56 -20.72
N LEU A 92 3.13 -5.88 -21.34
CA LEU A 92 1.96 -5.35 -20.62
C LEU A 92 1.17 -6.47 -19.93
N ARG A 93 0.97 -7.62 -20.57
CA ARG A 93 0.29 -8.76 -19.95
C ARG A 93 1.06 -9.29 -18.74
N GLN A 94 2.39 -9.34 -18.80
CA GLN A 94 3.23 -9.75 -17.66
C GLN A 94 3.06 -8.81 -16.47
N THR A 95 3.13 -7.48 -16.68
CA THR A 95 2.92 -6.51 -15.59
C THR A 95 1.53 -6.60 -14.96
N VAL A 96 0.48 -6.83 -15.76
CA VAL A 96 -0.89 -7.02 -15.27
C VAL A 96 -1.02 -8.33 -14.49
N ALA A 97 -0.42 -9.41 -14.97
CA ALA A 97 -0.42 -10.70 -14.28
C ALA A 97 0.32 -10.63 -12.93
N ALA A 98 1.46 -9.91 -12.88
CA ALA A 98 2.21 -9.69 -11.64
C ALA A 98 1.38 -8.91 -10.61
N ALA A 99 0.70 -7.84 -11.04
CA ALA A 99 -0.19 -7.07 -10.16
C ALA A 99 -1.35 -7.92 -9.60
N ARG A 100 -1.93 -8.81 -10.43
CA ARG A 100 -2.94 -9.77 -9.96
C ARG A 100 -2.37 -10.76 -8.96
N SER A 101 -1.16 -11.26 -9.20
CA SER A 101 -0.51 -12.20 -8.28
C SER A 101 -0.26 -11.56 -6.91
N PHE A 102 0.30 -10.34 -6.90
CA PHE A 102 0.44 -9.54 -5.68
C PHE A 102 -0.89 -9.40 -4.92
N HIS A 103 -1.98 -9.07 -5.61
CA HIS A 103 -3.28 -8.93 -4.95
C HIS A 103 -3.76 -10.24 -4.32
N ARG A 104 -3.58 -11.38 -5.01
CA ARG A 104 -3.91 -12.71 -4.45
C ARG A 104 -3.10 -13.00 -3.19
N ASP A 105 -1.80 -12.75 -3.23
CA ASP A 105 -0.91 -13.00 -2.09
C ASP A 105 -1.25 -12.09 -0.91
N LEU A 106 -1.64 -10.85 -1.18
CA LEU A 106 -2.05 -9.89 -0.18
C LEU A 106 -3.41 -10.27 0.46
N VAL A 107 -4.34 -10.84 -0.31
CA VAL A 107 -5.59 -11.44 0.23
C VAL A 107 -5.29 -12.67 1.08
N LYS A 108 -4.43 -13.57 0.61
CA LYS A 108 -3.99 -14.75 1.39
C LYS A 108 -3.32 -14.33 2.69
N TRP A 109 -2.44 -13.34 2.64
CA TRP A 109 -1.75 -12.81 3.81
C TRP A 109 -2.75 -12.21 4.81
N ARG A 110 -3.77 -11.47 4.35
CA ARG A 110 -4.83 -10.98 5.23
C ARG A 110 -5.62 -12.12 5.89
N ALA A 111 -5.94 -13.18 5.13
CA ALA A 111 -6.63 -14.35 5.67
C ALA A 111 -5.75 -15.12 6.68
N ALA A 112 -4.45 -15.21 6.43
CA ALA A 112 -3.49 -15.82 7.36
C ALA A 112 -3.24 -14.94 8.60
N GLY A 113 -3.34 -13.61 8.48
CA GLY A 113 -3.22 -12.64 9.56
C GLY A 113 -4.38 -12.65 10.57
N SER A 114 -5.41 -13.48 10.36
CA SER A 114 -6.37 -13.83 11.41
C SER A 114 -5.91 -15.01 12.29
N VAL A 115 -4.69 -15.50 12.08
CA VAL A 115 -4.03 -16.57 12.85
C VAL A 115 -2.85 -15.99 13.64
N THR A 116 -3.00 -14.81 14.24
CA THR A 116 -2.46 -14.68 15.59
C THR A 116 -3.43 -15.44 16.47
N PRO A 117 -3.01 -16.50 17.20
CA PRO A 117 -3.86 -17.01 18.27
C PRO A 117 -4.20 -15.80 19.13
N GLN A 118 -5.48 -15.45 19.19
CA GLN A 118 -5.95 -14.53 20.21
C GLN A 118 -5.47 -15.17 21.51
N PRO A 119 -4.63 -14.48 22.31
CA PRO A 119 -4.22 -15.05 23.57
C PRO A 119 -5.49 -15.41 24.32
N GLU A 120 -5.60 -16.66 24.75
CA GLU A 120 -6.79 -17.12 25.46
C GLU A 120 -7.01 -16.17 26.65
N PRO A 121 -8.25 -15.93 27.10
CA PRO A 121 -8.53 -15.01 28.20
C PRO A 121 -7.71 -15.30 29.46
N VAL A 122 -7.24 -16.53 29.61
CA VAL A 122 -6.33 -16.98 30.68
C VAL A 122 -4.92 -16.43 30.49
N GLU A 123 -4.34 -16.57 29.29
CA GLU A 123 -3.01 -16.05 28.97
C GLU A 123 -2.94 -14.51 29.11
N VAL A 124 -4.02 -13.81 28.74
CA VAL A 124 -4.14 -12.36 28.95
C VAL A 124 -4.15 -12.02 30.44
N LYS A 125 -4.92 -12.75 31.26
CA LYS A 125 -5.00 -12.53 32.70
C LYS A 125 -3.67 -12.82 33.41
N GLU A 126 -2.95 -13.85 32.97
CA GLU A 126 -1.62 -14.19 33.49
C GLU A 126 -0.61 -13.10 33.16
N ALA A 127 -0.54 -12.65 31.91
CA ALA A 127 0.32 -11.55 31.51
C ALA A 127 -0.01 -10.23 32.24
N GLU A 128 -1.29 -9.94 32.48
CA GLU A 128 -1.71 -8.78 33.27
C GLU A 128 -1.35 -8.91 34.76
N ALA A 129 -1.44 -10.12 35.33
CA ALA A 129 -1.07 -10.37 36.72
C ALA A 129 0.44 -10.19 36.93
N GLU A 130 1.26 -10.69 36.01
CA GLU A 130 2.70 -10.44 35.99
C GLU A 130 3.00 -8.94 35.93
N ALA A 131 2.37 -8.20 35.01
CA ALA A 131 2.52 -6.75 34.91
C ALA A 131 2.10 -6.00 36.19
N LYS A 132 1.00 -6.41 36.84
CA LYS A 132 0.55 -5.83 38.12
C LYS A 132 1.53 -6.11 39.25
N SER A 133 2.07 -7.33 39.31
CA SER A 133 3.07 -7.72 40.32
C SER A 133 4.37 -6.92 40.16
N HIS A 134 4.84 -6.76 38.92
CA HIS A 134 6.02 -5.95 38.58
C HIS A 134 5.81 -4.49 38.97
N ALA A 135 4.68 -3.90 38.60
CA ALA A 135 4.31 -2.54 39.00
C ALA A 135 4.26 -2.36 40.54
N THR A 136 3.80 -3.38 41.26
CA THR A 136 3.78 -3.37 42.74
C THR A 136 5.19 -3.44 43.33
N ARG A 137 6.10 -4.22 42.74
CA ARG A 137 7.52 -4.29 43.16
C ARG A 137 8.25 -2.97 42.94
N LEU A 138 7.99 -2.30 41.81
CA LEU A 138 8.51 -0.96 41.54
C LEU A 138 8.04 0.06 42.58
N LYS A 139 6.73 0.06 42.94
CA LYS A 139 6.19 0.94 44.00
C LYS A 139 6.80 0.70 45.37
N LYS A 140 7.25 -0.53 45.66
CA LYS A 140 7.94 -0.90 46.90
C LYS A 140 9.45 -0.55 46.89
N GLY A 141 9.94 0.06 45.82
CA GLY A 141 11.33 0.52 45.72
C GLY A 141 12.31 -0.53 45.19
N ILE A 142 11.83 -1.65 44.63
CA ILE A 142 12.69 -2.66 44.00
C ILE A 142 12.90 -2.27 42.53
N TRP A 143 13.83 -1.33 42.31
CA TRP A 143 14.10 -0.76 40.97
C TRP A 143 15.07 -1.58 40.11
N GLN A 144 15.67 -2.65 40.65
CA GLN A 144 16.65 -3.48 39.94
C GLN A 144 16.06 -4.21 38.71
N GLU A 145 14.73 -4.38 38.67
CA GLU A 145 13.99 -5.02 37.56
C GLU A 145 13.27 -4.01 36.66
N TYR A 146 13.51 -2.71 36.87
CA TYR A 146 12.92 -1.70 36.02
C TYR A 146 13.56 -1.76 34.64
N LEU A 147 12.77 -2.19 33.65
CA LEU A 147 13.07 -1.98 32.26
C LEU A 147 12.37 -0.69 31.82
N PRO A 148 13.09 0.28 31.24
CA PRO A 148 12.44 1.46 30.67
C PRO A 148 11.45 0.99 29.59
N PRO A 149 10.31 1.69 29.41
CA PRO A 149 9.40 1.41 28.30
C PRO A 149 10.20 1.30 27.00
N ARG A 150 9.95 0.26 26.21
CA ARG A 150 10.50 0.20 24.86
C ARG A 150 10.14 1.52 24.17
N ALA A 151 11.14 2.18 23.60
CA ALA A 151 10.90 3.42 22.87
C ALA A 151 9.72 3.21 21.93
N ALA A 152 8.74 4.12 21.96
CA ALA A 152 7.62 4.05 21.05
C ALA A 152 8.18 3.90 19.64
N ILE A 153 7.78 2.84 18.94
CA ILE A 153 8.23 2.62 17.57
C ILE A 153 7.80 3.87 16.80
N PRO A 154 8.76 4.67 16.28
CA PRO A 154 8.39 5.83 15.49
C PRO A 154 7.56 5.31 14.31
N ALA A 155 6.29 5.71 14.27
CA ALA A 155 5.44 5.38 13.15
C ALA A 155 5.96 6.17 11.93
N TYR A 156 6.81 5.53 11.14
CA TYR A 156 7.26 6.08 9.86
C TYR A 156 6.13 5.98 8.85
N GLY A 157 5.39 7.08 8.72
CA GLY A 157 4.37 7.28 7.72
C GLY A 157 4.02 8.76 7.63
N PRO A 158 3.46 9.23 6.51
CA PRO A 158 2.88 10.55 6.47
C PRO A 158 1.85 10.66 7.60
N PRO A 159 1.80 11.79 8.33
CA PRO A 159 0.76 12.00 9.32
C PRO A 159 -0.59 11.74 8.65
N LEU A 160 -1.48 11.06 9.37
CA LEU A 160 -2.86 10.91 8.90
C LEU A 160 -3.39 12.31 8.59
N PRO A 161 -3.91 12.57 7.38
CA PRO A 161 -4.37 13.90 7.02
C PRO A 161 -5.35 14.39 8.08
N THR A 162 -5.13 15.62 8.55
CA THR A 162 -6.00 16.28 9.52
C THR A 162 -7.39 16.49 8.92
N LYS A 163 -8.39 16.76 9.76
CA LYS A 163 -9.76 16.97 9.30
C LYS A 163 -9.83 18.07 8.24
N ASP A 164 -9.15 19.19 8.51
CA ASP A 164 -9.17 20.36 7.65
C ASP A 164 -8.51 20.07 6.30
N GLU A 165 -7.38 19.34 6.30
CA GLU A 165 -6.70 18.91 5.07
C GLU A 165 -7.55 17.96 4.21
N ARG A 166 -8.45 17.17 4.80
CA ARG A 166 -9.39 16.32 4.05
C ARG A 166 -10.61 17.08 3.54
N ALA A 167 -10.94 18.21 4.15
CA ALA A 167 -12.07 19.05 3.76
C ALA A 167 -11.70 20.03 2.62
N VAL A 168 -10.41 20.32 2.43
CA VAL A 168 -9.94 21.14 1.32
C VAL A 168 -10.29 20.47 -0.01
N GLY A 169 -11.26 21.04 -0.73
CA GLY A 169 -11.70 20.58 -2.06
C GLY A 169 -13.02 19.80 -2.09
N ARG A 170 -13.76 19.70 -0.98
CA ARG A 170 -15.20 19.33 -1.01
C ARG A 170 -16.04 20.59 -1.11
N ASP A 171 -16.81 20.71 -2.18
CA ASP A 171 -17.88 21.69 -2.27
C ASP A 171 -18.98 21.28 -1.27
N GLU A 172 -19.54 22.25 -0.55
CA GLU A 172 -20.53 22.01 0.53
C GLU A 172 -21.86 21.40 0.03
N GLU A 173 -22.02 21.25 -1.29
CA GLU A 173 -23.25 20.78 -1.95
C GLU A 173 -23.30 19.26 -2.22
N ASP A 174 -22.19 18.51 -2.06
CA ASP A 174 -22.17 17.05 -2.28
C ASP A 174 -22.63 16.29 -1.01
N GLU A 175 -23.94 16.07 -0.89
CA GLU A 175 -24.60 15.45 0.27
C GLU A 175 -24.40 13.92 0.43
N GLU A 176 -23.62 13.24 -0.42
CA GLU A 176 -23.43 11.78 -0.31
C GLU A 176 -22.20 11.40 0.53
N VAL A 177 -22.27 11.64 1.84
CA VAL A 177 -21.28 11.14 2.80
C VAL A 177 -21.52 9.65 3.08
N PHE A 178 -20.69 8.78 2.50
CA PHE A 178 -20.76 7.33 2.76
C PHE A 178 -20.45 6.98 4.23
N LEU A 179 -21.30 6.16 4.86
CA LEU A 179 -21.15 5.67 6.25
C LEU A 179 -19.81 4.96 6.54
N SER A 180 -19.15 4.43 5.50
CA SER A 180 -17.82 3.84 5.62
C SER A 180 -16.72 4.87 5.92
N GLU A 181 -16.92 6.15 5.59
CA GLU A 181 -15.98 7.24 5.86
C GLU A 181 -16.09 7.80 7.29
N LEU A 182 -17.20 7.52 7.99
CA LEU A 182 -17.51 8.05 9.32
C LEU A 182 -16.85 7.28 10.49
N ARG A 183 -16.16 6.15 10.22
CA ARG A 183 -15.85 5.15 11.25
C ARG A 183 -14.75 5.48 12.29
N PRO A 184 -13.85 6.46 12.13
CA PRO A 184 -13.01 6.87 13.27
C PRO A 184 -13.13 8.34 13.70
N THR A 185 -13.84 9.20 12.96
CA THR A 185 -13.72 10.66 13.12
C THR A 185 -15.03 11.43 13.01
N TYR A 186 -16.18 10.78 13.19
CA TYR A 186 -17.42 11.55 13.38
C TYR A 186 -17.43 12.21 14.76
N SER A 187 -17.13 13.51 14.77
CA SER A 187 -17.47 14.37 15.89
C SER A 187 -18.63 15.26 15.43
N PRO A 188 -19.85 15.08 15.96
CA PRO A 188 -20.98 15.92 15.62
C PRO A 188 -20.63 17.40 15.87
N SER A 189 -21.19 18.29 15.05
CA SER A 189 -21.02 19.73 15.23
C SER A 189 -21.54 20.16 16.61
N THR A 190 -21.06 21.29 17.13
CA THR A 190 -21.47 21.79 18.46
C THR A 190 -22.98 21.99 18.52
N ALA A 191 -23.61 22.42 17.44
CA ALA A 191 -25.07 22.55 17.32
C ALA A 191 -25.78 21.19 17.43
N ILE A 192 -25.27 20.15 16.75
CA ILE A 192 -25.83 18.79 16.83
C ILE A 192 -25.65 18.19 18.22
N ARG A 193 -24.51 18.45 18.88
CA ARG A 193 -24.26 18.02 20.27
C ARG A 193 -25.24 18.68 21.24
N GLN A 194 -25.40 19.99 21.15
CA GLN A 194 -26.34 20.74 21.99
C GLN A 194 -27.79 20.27 21.78
N TRP A 195 -28.17 20.00 20.53
CA TRP A 195 -29.47 19.43 20.22
C TRP A 195 -29.64 18.02 20.82
N LEU A 196 -28.65 17.13 20.68
CA LEU A 196 -28.67 15.79 21.26
C LEU A 196 -28.76 15.83 22.79
N GLU A 197 -27.98 16.69 23.44
CA GLU A 197 -28.01 16.86 24.90
C GLU A 197 -29.39 17.37 25.36
N ALA A 198 -29.98 18.32 24.65
CA ALA A 198 -31.33 18.82 24.93
C ALA A 198 -32.40 17.75 24.71
N TYR A 199 -32.29 16.96 23.63
CA TYR A 199 -33.21 15.88 23.31
C TYR A 199 -33.16 14.76 24.36
N VAL A 200 -31.96 14.30 24.73
CA VAL A 200 -31.78 13.27 25.77
C VAL A 200 -32.25 13.78 27.14
N GLY A 201 -31.93 15.03 27.49
CA GLY A 201 -32.38 15.64 28.73
C GLY A 201 -33.90 15.84 28.82
N GLY A 202 -34.57 16.03 27.68
CA GLY A 202 -36.02 16.12 27.58
C GLY A 202 -36.71 14.75 27.59
N ALA A 203 -36.16 13.77 26.87
CA ALA A 203 -36.70 12.42 26.78
C ALA A 203 -36.49 11.57 28.04
N SER A 204 -35.51 11.92 28.89
CA SER A 204 -35.22 11.21 30.14
C SER A 204 -36.08 11.63 31.34
N LYS A 205 -37.13 12.44 31.12
CA LYS A 205 -38.16 12.76 32.13
C LYS A 205 -39.41 11.92 31.87
N GLU A 206 -39.36 10.65 32.25
CA GLU A 206 -40.52 9.83 32.61
C GLU A 206 -40.38 9.35 34.05
#